data_AF-A2G359-F1
#
_entry.id   AF-A2G359-F1
#
_cell.length_a   1.000
_cell.length_b   1.000
_cell.length_c   1.000
_cell.angle_alpha   90.00
_cell.angle_beta   90.00
_cell.angle_gamma   90.00
#
_symmetry.space_group_name_H-M   'P 1'
#
loop_
_entity.id
_entity.type
_entity.pdbx_description
1 polymer ?
#
loop_
_entity_poly.entity_id
_entity_poly.type
_entity_poly.pdbx_seq_one_letter_code
_entity_poly.pdbx_strand_id
1 'polypeptide(L)'
;MSDQDAHPNKYSELRSNYKYYIDICNALYQLKTEKEEELNSIFKMIKTELIDSNKYPPQNMIKDVLYIISYNNRYAKSYLYLAKLISDEYHVKEVNIVTHILNFLFYNEYGIKLDKSADFEKVNSENLDIHAENTIYRAIMYNDLEIFISFTERDGFDKDQKLKSNLYPYSKKRYSLLELCCYHGAVDCFKLLRSKFNSEITGTCLQFSFLGRNKEILNECLKYKTPNTECMKYAIISHNIDFVTFLMNEYKIKINVEYCGIYNNLESFLVYFDQTIDFDKCFVYTPIFNIPSLIEYFLSHGVNINEKNESGKTALHYAAYYNCKESVEVLISHGANIKEKDEYVKTALHSAAYCNSKETAEILISHGININEKKNKSGETALHSAAYCNSKDAAEVLISHGANINEKNEIGKTAIHYAAYYNSKETAEILISHGININEKK
;
A
#
# COMPACT_ATOMS: atom_id res chain seq x y z
N MET A 1 8.31 -4.11 -47.99
CA MET A 1 9.23 -3.61 -46.95
C MET A 1 8.36 -2.88 -45.96
N SER A 2 7.88 -3.59 -44.95
CA SER A 2 7.15 -2.98 -43.84
C SER A 2 8.19 -2.51 -42.84
N ASP A 3 8.19 -1.22 -42.56
CA ASP A 3 8.90 -0.64 -41.43
C ASP A 3 8.33 -1.24 -40.14
N GLN A 4 8.89 -2.38 -39.71
CA GLN A 4 8.91 -2.74 -38.31
C GLN A 4 9.93 -1.80 -37.68
N ASP A 5 9.46 -0.64 -37.22
CA ASP A 5 10.21 0.19 -36.30
C ASP A 5 10.67 -0.71 -35.16
N ALA A 6 11.98 -0.95 -35.12
CA ALA A 6 12.65 -1.59 -34.02
C ALA A 6 12.45 -0.66 -32.81
N HIS A 7 11.43 -0.94 -31.98
CA HIS A 7 11.35 -0.32 -30.67
C HIS A 7 12.69 -0.63 -29.97
N PRO A 8 13.53 0.38 -29.67
CA PRO A 8 14.64 0.14 -28.76
C PRO A 8 14.03 -0.44 -27.48
N ASN A 9 14.66 -1.47 -26.92
CA ASN A 9 14.16 -2.21 -25.76
C ASN A 9 14.18 -1.30 -24.51
N LYS A 10 13.21 -0.37 -24.46
CA LYS A 10 13.03 0.66 -23.43
C LYS A 10 12.90 0.00 -22.06
N TYR A 11 12.28 -1.17 -22.01
CA TYR A 11 12.24 -2.00 -20.80
C TYR A 11 13.65 -2.29 -20.25
N SER A 12 14.57 -2.83 -21.06
CA SER A 12 15.92 -3.17 -20.58
C SER A 12 16.71 -1.94 -20.14
N GLU A 13 16.57 -0.82 -20.84
CA GLU A 13 17.22 0.45 -20.46
C GLU A 13 16.69 0.97 -19.12
N LEU A 14 15.38 1.17 -19.00
CA LEU A 14 14.76 1.70 -17.79
C LEU A 14 14.96 0.74 -16.60
N ARG A 15 14.83 -0.57 -16.82
CA ARG A 15 15.09 -1.57 -15.79
C ARG A 15 16.53 -1.51 -15.29
N SER A 16 17.49 -1.25 -16.17
CA SER A 16 18.90 -1.05 -15.78
C SER A 16 19.08 0.23 -14.96
N ASN A 17 18.45 1.33 -15.38
CA ASN A 17 18.53 2.62 -14.69
C ASN A 17 17.97 2.59 -13.27
N TYR A 18 16.92 1.79 -13.04
CA TYR A 18 16.25 1.68 -11.73
C TYR A 18 16.48 0.32 -11.05
N LYS A 19 17.56 -0.37 -11.41
CA LYS A 19 17.85 -1.73 -10.94
C LYS A 19 17.85 -1.84 -9.42
N TYR A 20 18.52 -0.93 -8.70
CA TYR A 20 18.62 -1.00 -7.25
C TYR A 20 17.26 -0.88 -6.56
N TYR A 21 16.40 0.03 -7.03
CA TYR A 21 15.03 0.15 -6.53
C TYR A 21 14.24 -1.14 -6.75
N ILE A 22 14.30 -1.70 -7.96
CA ILE A 22 13.60 -2.94 -8.33
C ILE A 22 14.10 -4.11 -7.48
N ASP A 23 15.42 -4.28 -7.34
CA ASP A 23 16.04 -5.38 -6.61
C ASP A 23 15.69 -5.33 -5.11
N ILE A 24 15.63 -4.13 -4.50
CA ILE A 24 15.22 -3.97 -3.10
C ILE A 24 13.75 -4.32 -2.90
N CYS A 25 12.86 -3.81 -3.75
CA CYS A 25 11.44 -4.12 -3.65
C CYS A 25 11.20 -5.62 -3.86
N ASN A 26 11.89 -6.24 -4.81
CA ASN A 26 11.87 -7.69 -5.01
C ASN A 26 12.36 -8.43 -3.77
N ALA A 27 13.48 -8.02 -3.15
CA ALA A 27 13.98 -8.64 -1.92
C ALA A 27 12.96 -8.55 -0.75
N LEU A 28 12.28 -7.41 -0.61
CA LEU A 28 11.28 -7.18 0.44
C LEU A 28 10.01 -8.02 0.23
N TYR A 29 9.39 -7.96 -0.94
CA TYR A 29 8.15 -8.70 -1.21
C TYR A 29 8.38 -10.20 -1.38
N GLN A 30 9.59 -10.60 -1.77
CA GLN A 30 9.94 -12.01 -1.93
C GLN A 30 10.65 -12.64 -0.73
N LEU A 31 10.82 -11.91 0.39
CA LEU A 31 11.55 -12.33 1.58
C LEU A 31 11.19 -13.77 2.02
N LYS A 32 12.24 -14.56 2.32
CA LYS A 32 12.11 -15.95 2.78
C LYS A 32 13.00 -16.30 3.99
N THR A 33 13.45 -15.31 4.74
CA THR A 33 14.46 -15.48 5.78
C THR A 33 14.08 -14.81 7.09
N GLU A 34 14.53 -15.41 8.18
CA GLU A 34 14.45 -14.90 9.55
C GLU A 34 15.87 -14.66 10.13
N LYS A 35 16.93 -14.91 9.33
CA LYS A 35 18.31 -14.74 9.79
C LYS A 35 18.69 -13.27 9.81
N GLU A 36 19.17 -12.81 10.96
CA GLU A 36 19.57 -11.41 11.16
C GLU A 36 20.63 -10.94 10.15
N GLU A 37 21.62 -11.76 9.80
CA GLU A 37 22.66 -11.39 8.82
C GLU A 37 22.09 -11.03 7.45
N GLU A 38 21.12 -11.82 6.95
CA GLU A 38 20.47 -11.59 5.66
C GLU A 38 19.56 -10.34 5.73
N LEU A 39 18.86 -10.13 6.86
CA LEU A 39 18.03 -8.94 7.08
C LEU A 39 18.88 -7.66 7.21
N ASN A 40 20.03 -7.73 7.87
CA ASN A 40 20.97 -6.61 7.98
C ASN A 40 21.52 -6.22 6.59
N SER A 41 21.72 -7.19 5.70
CA SER A 41 22.11 -6.93 4.30
C SER A 41 21.01 -6.17 3.55
N ILE A 42 19.75 -6.60 3.66
CA ILE A 42 18.60 -5.91 3.07
C ILE A 42 18.47 -4.49 3.63
N PHE A 43 18.59 -4.33 4.95
CA PHE A 43 18.58 -3.01 5.60
C PHE A 43 19.67 -2.09 5.06
N LYS A 44 20.90 -2.58 4.89
CA LYS A 44 22.01 -1.80 4.32
C LYS A 44 21.70 -1.31 2.90
N MET A 45 21.07 -2.15 2.08
CA MET A 45 20.63 -1.76 0.74
C MET A 45 19.54 -0.68 0.80
N ILE A 46 18.52 -0.85 1.64
CA ILE A 46 17.45 0.14 1.84
C ILE A 46 18.03 1.49 2.28
N LYS A 47 18.90 1.48 3.29
CA LYS A 47 19.58 2.66 3.81
C LYS A 47 20.32 3.41 2.71
N THR A 48 21.21 2.71 2.02
CA THR A 48 22.12 3.33 1.05
C THR A 48 21.37 3.81 -0.20
N GLU A 49 20.51 2.97 -0.77
CA GLU A 49 19.95 3.19 -2.10
C GLU A 49 18.60 3.91 -2.09
N LEU A 50 17.80 3.80 -1.02
CA LEU A 50 16.47 4.43 -0.96
C LEU A 50 16.47 5.65 -0.04
N ILE A 51 16.88 5.47 1.22
CA ILE A 51 16.75 6.54 2.21
C ILE A 51 17.82 7.62 2.01
N ASP A 52 19.09 7.23 2.00
CA ASP A 52 20.21 8.18 1.95
C ASP A 52 20.38 8.79 0.55
N SER A 53 20.30 7.96 -0.50
CA SER A 53 20.53 8.41 -1.89
C SER A 53 19.30 9.03 -2.56
N ASN A 54 18.13 8.39 -2.44
CA ASN A 54 16.89 8.85 -3.09
C ASN A 54 16.01 9.70 -2.18
N LYS A 55 16.49 10.05 -0.98
CA LYS A 55 15.76 10.84 0.03
C LYS A 55 14.40 10.26 0.39
N TYR A 56 14.21 8.95 0.23
CA TYR A 56 12.94 8.32 0.57
C TYR A 56 12.70 8.43 2.08
N PRO A 57 11.59 9.04 2.54
CA PRO A 57 11.39 9.30 3.97
C PRO A 57 11.42 8.00 4.80
N PRO A 58 12.22 7.93 5.88
CA PRO A 58 12.28 6.74 6.75
C PRO A 58 10.93 6.27 7.28
N GLN A 59 10.02 7.21 7.58
CA GLN A 59 8.65 6.94 8.01
C GLN A 59 7.86 6.16 6.95
N ASN A 60 7.96 6.59 5.69
CA ASN A 60 7.31 5.93 4.56
C ASN A 60 7.91 4.53 4.36
N MET A 61 9.23 4.39 4.50
CA MET A 61 9.89 3.08 4.40
C MET A 61 9.41 2.11 5.49
N ILE A 62 9.30 2.55 6.75
CA ILE A 62 8.74 1.72 7.84
C ILE A 62 7.32 1.28 7.49
N LYS A 63 6.47 2.21 7.04
CA LYS A 63 5.10 1.92 6.62
C LYS A 63 5.07 0.86 5.50
N ASP A 64 5.91 1.00 4.48
CA ASP A 64 5.96 0.07 3.36
C ASP A 64 6.43 -1.33 3.79
N VAL A 65 7.50 -1.40 4.59
CA VAL A 65 8.00 -2.69 5.15
C VAL A 65 6.90 -3.39 5.95
N LEU A 66 6.21 -2.66 6.84
CA LEU A 66 5.14 -3.24 7.65
C LEU A 66 3.94 -3.66 6.81
N TYR A 67 3.58 -2.89 5.79
CA TYR A 67 2.42 -3.18 4.94
C TYR A 67 2.56 -4.53 4.21
N ILE A 68 3.79 -4.94 3.86
CA ILE A 68 4.08 -6.24 3.22
C ILE A 68 3.67 -7.43 4.10
N ILE A 69 3.62 -7.28 5.43
CA ILE A 69 3.20 -8.34 6.36
C ILE A 69 1.83 -8.90 5.94
N SER A 70 0.91 -8.07 5.44
CA SER A 70 -0.42 -8.53 5.00
C SER A 70 -0.41 -9.48 3.80
N TYR A 71 0.72 -9.59 3.10
CA TYR A 71 0.90 -10.39 1.88
C TYR A 71 2.01 -11.43 2.01
N ASN A 72 2.82 -11.37 3.06
CA ASN A 72 3.87 -12.34 3.38
C ASN A 72 4.00 -12.57 4.91
N ASN A 73 2.87 -12.72 5.60
CA ASN A 73 2.83 -12.76 7.08
C ASN A 73 3.67 -13.87 7.72
N ARG A 74 4.05 -14.94 7.00
CA ARG A 74 5.00 -15.95 7.51
C ARG A 74 6.25 -15.31 8.13
N TYR A 75 6.76 -14.25 7.51
CA TYR A 75 7.98 -13.56 7.93
C TYR A 75 7.68 -12.25 8.68
N ALA A 76 6.54 -12.15 9.36
CA ALA A 76 6.13 -10.94 10.09
C ALA A 76 7.24 -10.42 11.02
N LYS A 77 7.89 -11.31 11.78
CA LYS A 77 9.01 -10.95 12.67
C LYS A 77 10.18 -10.30 11.92
N SER A 78 10.52 -10.82 10.75
CA SER A 78 11.58 -10.24 9.91
C SER A 78 11.25 -8.83 9.44
N TYR A 79 9.99 -8.56 9.05
CA TYR A 79 9.55 -7.23 8.68
C TYR A 79 9.50 -6.27 9.87
N LEU A 80 9.05 -6.73 11.04
CA LEU A 80 9.10 -5.95 12.28
C LEU A 80 10.55 -5.59 12.63
N TYR A 81 11.49 -6.52 12.50
CA TYR A 81 12.92 -6.29 12.72
C TYR A 81 13.50 -5.27 11.74
N LEU A 82 13.21 -5.39 10.43
CA LEU A 82 13.62 -4.40 9.43
C LEU A 82 13.07 -2.99 9.75
N ALA A 83 11.79 -2.90 10.12
CA ALA A 83 11.18 -1.64 10.55
C ALA A 83 11.86 -1.08 11.82
N LYS A 84 12.26 -1.94 12.75
CA LYS A 84 12.98 -1.56 13.96
C LYS A 84 14.36 -0.99 13.66
N LEU A 85 15.12 -1.63 12.76
CA LEU A 85 16.43 -1.12 12.33
C LEU A 85 16.32 0.27 11.71
N ILE A 86 15.32 0.51 10.85
CA ILE A 86 15.08 1.83 10.25
C ILE A 86 14.67 2.84 11.34
N SER A 87 13.80 2.44 12.26
CA SER A 87 13.35 3.28 13.38
C SER A 87 14.50 3.71 14.28
N ASP A 88 15.42 2.81 14.60
CA ASP A 88 16.58 3.08 15.44
C ASP A 88 17.59 4.00 14.75
N GLU A 89 17.96 3.68 13.51
CA GLU A 89 18.97 4.41 12.74
C GLU A 89 18.55 5.86 12.49
N TYR A 90 17.29 6.08 12.12
CA TYR A 90 16.78 7.41 11.76
C TYR A 90 15.94 8.06 12.87
N HIS A 91 15.93 7.45 14.07
CA HIS A 91 15.21 7.92 15.25
C HIS A 91 13.71 8.20 14.99
N VAL A 92 13.08 7.39 14.14
CA VAL A 92 11.66 7.53 13.80
C VAL A 92 10.81 6.94 14.93
N LYS A 93 10.08 7.81 15.62
CA LYS A 93 9.18 7.43 16.72
C LYS A 93 7.70 7.44 16.36
N GLU A 94 7.37 8.00 15.19
CA GLU A 94 5.99 8.17 14.76
C GLU A 94 5.88 7.92 13.26
N VAL A 95 4.92 7.06 12.88
CA VAL A 95 4.60 6.72 11.49
C VAL A 95 3.10 6.79 11.32
N ASN A 96 2.67 7.68 10.44
CA ASN A 96 1.25 7.89 10.18
C ASN A 96 0.67 6.79 9.29
N ILE A 97 -0.59 6.40 9.55
CA ILE A 97 -1.37 5.50 8.67
C ILE A 97 -0.72 4.12 8.56
N VAL A 98 -0.21 3.61 9.68
CA VAL A 98 0.05 2.18 9.83
C VAL A 98 -1.28 1.52 10.18
N THR A 99 -1.63 0.42 9.50
CA THR A 99 -2.88 -0.26 9.85
C THR A 99 -2.84 -0.69 11.32
N HIS A 100 -3.98 -0.59 12.00
CA HIS A 100 -4.07 -0.76 13.46
C HIS A 100 -3.42 -2.07 13.96
N ILE A 101 -3.54 -3.14 13.19
CA ILE A 101 -2.95 -4.45 13.49
C ILE A 101 -1.42 -4.45 13.40
N LEU A 102 -0.84 -3.76 12.40
CA LEU A 102 0.61 -3.72 12.20
C LEU A 102 1.28 -2.83 13.26
N ASN A 103 0.63 -1.73 13.63
CA ASN A 103 1.08 -0.89 14.74
C ASN A 103 1.02 -1.68 16.07
N PHE A 104 -0.03 -2.48 16.28
CA PHE A 104 -0.12 -3.36 17.44
C PHE A 104 0.99 -4.42 17.46
N LEU A 105 1.27 -5.08 16.33
CA LEU A 105 2.36 -6.06 16.25
C LEU A 105 3.72 -5.45 16.60
N PHE A 106 4.03 -4.27 16.06
CA PHE A 106 5.28 -3.57 16.36
C PHE A 106 5.36 -3.14 17.83
N TYR A 107 4.26 -2.66 18.40
CA TYR A 107 4.17 -2.34 19.82
C TYR A 107 4.34 -3.58 20.71
N ASN A 108 3.72 -4.70 20.36
CA ASN A 108 3.81 -5.94 21.12
C ASN A 108 5.24 -6.50 21.14
N GLU A 109 5.98 -6.38 20.04
CA GLU A 109 7.35 -6.87 19.92
C GLU A 109 8.37 -5.94 20.60
N TYR A 110 8.24 -4.62 20.43
CA TYR A 110 9.29 -3.65 20.81
C TYR A 110 8.85 -2.59 21.83
N GLY A 111 7.59 -2.56 22.23
CA GLY A 111 7.04 -1.54 23.15
C GLY A 111 6.90 -0.14 22.53
N ILE A 112 7.08 0.00 21.21
CA ILE A 112 7.03 1.28 20.50
C ILE A 112 5.69 1.42 19.79
N LYS A 113 4.96 2.48 20.10
CA LYS A 113 3.69 2.82 19.45
C LYS A 113 3.96 3.80 18.30
N LEU A 114 4.03 3.29 17.07
CA LEU A 114 4.33 4.08 15.87
C LEU A 114 3.21 5.07 15.54
N ASP A 115 1.96 4.64 15.64
CA ASP A 115 0.81 5.55 15.54
C ASP A 115 0.20 5.74 16.94
N LYS A 116 0.41 6.93 17.53
CA LYS A 116 -0.06 7.26 18.88
C LYS A 116 -1.59 7.29 18.98
N SER A 117 -2.29 7.47 17.86
CA SER A 117 -3.75 7.47 17.83
C SER A 117 -4.38 6.09 18.00
N ALA A 118 -3.60 5.03 17.79
CA ALA A 118 -4.13 3.67 17.82
C ALA A 118 -4.60 3.28 19.22
N ASP A 119 -5.89 3.05 19.36
CA ASP A 119 -6.50 2.50 20.57
C ASP A 119 -6.39 0.97 20.56
N PHE A 120 -5.41 0.42 21.28
CA PHE A 120 -5.15 -1.02 21.28
C PHE A 120 -6.17 -1.84 22.09
N GLU A 121 -7.03 -1.20 22.90
CA GLU A 121 -8.09 -1.89 23.65
C GLU A 121 -9.08 -2.61 22.73
N LYS A 122 -9.11 -2.24 21.44
CA LYS A 122 -9.97 -2.80 20.39
C LYS A 122 -9.33 -3.91 19.56
N VAL A 123 -8.06 -4.26 19.79
CA VAL A 123 -7.41 -5.36 19.05
C VAL A 123 -7.96 -6.68 19.57
N ASN A 124 -8.86 -7.31 18.80
CA ASN A 124 -9.30 -8.65 19.11
C ASN A 124 -8.12 -9.64 18.94
N SER A 125 -7.58 -10.11 20.07
CA SER A 125 -6.43 -11.02 20.16
C SER A 125 -6.71 -12.39 19.55
N GLU A 126 -7.98 -12.80 19.42
CA GLU A 126 -8.37 -14.14 18.92
C GLU A 126 -7.87 -14.44 17.49
N ASN A 127 -7.48 -13.42 16.72
CA ASN A 127 -7.10 -13.58 15.31
C ASN A 127 -5.62 -13.26 15.02
N LEU A 128 -4.83 -13.01 16.06
CA LEU A 128 -3.38 -12.79 15.99
C LEU A 128 -2.57 -14.07 16.25
N ASP A 129 -3.20 -15.07 16.86
CA ASP A 129 -2.56 -16.30 17.31
C ASP A 129 -2.24 -17.30 16.18
N ILE A 130 -2.32 -16.86 14.91
CA ILE A 130 -2.00 -17.70 13.75
C ILE A 130 -0.53 -18.13 13.71
N HIS A 131 0.33 -17.45 14.48
CA HIS A 131 1.75 -17.73 14.63
C HIS A 131 2.07 -18.61 15.84
N ALA A 132 1.11 -18.91 16.73
CA ALA A 132 1.36 -19.78 17.87
C ALA A 132 1.74 -21.19 17.43
N GLU A 133 2.62 -21.78 18.23
CA GLU A 133 2.96 -23.19 18.14
C GLU A 133 1.71 -24.04 18.31
N ASN A 134 1.67 -25.18 17.62
CA ASN A 134 0.54 -26.11 17.67
C ASN A 134 -0.80 -25.49 17.25
N THR A 135 -0.81 -24.72 16.16
CA THR A 135 -2.06 -24.35 15.47
C THR A 135 -2.10 -24.96 14.07
N ILE A 136 -3.30 -25.30 13.59
CA ILE A 136 -3.50 -25.78 12.22
C ILE A 136 -3.04 -24.74 11.19
N TYR A 137 -3.17 -23.46 11.52
CA TYR A 137 -2.74 -22.35 10.67
C TYR A 137 -1.22 -22.27 10.55
N ARG A 138 -0.49 -22.48 11.64
CA ARG A 138 0.97 -22.58 11.60
C ARG A 138 1.44 -23.81 10.83
N ALA A 139 0.73 -24.94 10.97
CA ALA A 139 1.01 -26.14 10.17
C ALA A 139 0.88 -25.84 8.66
N ILE A 140 -0.20 -25.18 8.24
CA ILE A 140 -0.34 -24.69 6.85
C ILE A 140 0.78 -23.71 6.51
N MET A 141 1.05 -22.73 7.37
CA MET A 141 2.03 -21.67 7.12
C MET A 141 3.41 -22.23 6.79
N TYR A 142 3.84 -23.33 7.42
CA TYR A 142 5.13 -23.98 7.16
C TYR A 142 5.02 -25.26 6.30
N ASN A 143 3.84 -25.56 5.78
CA ASN A 143 3.55 -26.80 5.05
C ASN A 143 3.93 -28.08 5.83
N ASP A 144 3.70 -28.07 7.15
CA ASP A 144 3.97 -29.18 8.04
C ASP A 144 2.81 -30.19 7.98
N LEU A 145 2.96 -31.19 7.12
CA LEU A 145 1.93 -32.19 6.89
C LEU A 145 1.65 -33.05 8.13
N GLU A 146 2.66 -33.37 8.93
CA GLU A 146 2.52 -34.25 10.10
C GLU A 146 1.66 -33.59 11.16
N ILE A 147 2.01 -32.36 11.55
CA ILE A 147 1.20 -31.58 12.50
C ILE A 147 -0.18 -31.35 11.91
N PHE A 148 -0.30 -31.01 10.62
CA PHE A 148 -1.59 -30.80 9.97
C PHE A 148 -2.50 -32.03 10.05
N ILE A 149 -1.98 -33.23 9.76
CA ILE A 149 -2.73 -34.50 9.89
C ILE A 149 -3.24 -34.67 11.31
N SER A 150 -2.38 -34.41 12.32
CA SER A 150 -2.76 -34.53 13.74
C SER A 150 -3.93 -33.62 14.15
N PHE A 151 -4.21 -32.53 13.41
CA PHE A 151 -5.40 -31.72 13.59
C PHE A 151 -6.60 -32.29 12.85
N THR A 152 -6.41 -32.72 11.61
CA THR A 152 -7.51 -33.23 10.76
C THR A 152 -8.08 -34.58 11.22
N GLU A 153 -7.37 -35.28 12.11
CA GLU A 153 -7.78 -36.58 12.68
C GLU A 153 -8.42 -36.46 14.07
N ARG A 154 -8.52 -35.25 14.63
CA ARG A 154 -9.19 -35.04 15.92
C ARG A 154 -10.70 -35.19 15.77
N ASP A 155 -11.31 -35.78 16.79
CA ASP A 155 -12.76 -35.81 16.91
C ASP A 155 -13.32 -34.37 16.90
N GLY A 156 -14.31 -34.13 16.03
CA GLY A 156 -14.92 -32.81 15.88
C GLY A 156 -14.16 -31.83 14.98
N PHE A 157 -13.16 -32.28 14.21
CA PHE A 157 -12.51 -31.44 13.20
C PHE A 157 -13.51 -30.89 12.18
N ASP A 158 -13.62 -29.56 12.10
CA ASP A 158 -14.39 -28.85 11.09
C ASP A 158 -13.52 -28.60 9.85
N LYS A 159 -13.78 -29.37 8.79
CA LYS A 159 -13.11 -29.22 7.49
C LYS A 159 -13.44 -27.91 6.78
N ASP A 160 -14.60 -27.31 7.09
CA ASP A 160 -15.11 -26.10 6.47
C ASP A 160 -14.81 -24.85 7.31
N GLN A 161 -13.99 -25.01 8.37
CA GLN A 161 -13.58 -23.92 9.24
C GLN A 161 -12.94 -22.80 8.43
N LYS A 162 -13.23 -21.56 8.85
CA LYS A 162 -12.69 -20.36 8.21
C LYS A 162 -12.08 -19.41 9.22
N LEU A 163 -10.85 -18.99 8.92
CA LEU A 163 -10.09 -18.01 9.67
C LEU A 163 -10.51 -16.60 9.26
N LYS A 164 -10.89 -15.77 10.25
CA LYS A 164 -10.96 -14.31 10.07
C LYS A 164 -9.67 -13.75 10.65
N SER A 165 -8.84 -13.04 9.91
CA SER A 165 -7.67 -12.41 10.51
C SER A 165 -7.27 -11.14 9.77
N ASN A 166 -6.83 -10.16 10.55
CA ASN A 166 -6.36 -8.87 10.04
C ASN A 166 -4.94 -8.96 9.44
N LEU A 167 -4.27 -10.10 9.57
CA LEU A 167 -2.93 -10.36 9.02
C LEU A 167 -2.95 -10.92 7.59
N TYR A 168 -4.14 -11.14 7.03
CA TYR A 168 -4.34 -11.53 5.64
C TYR A 168 -4.97 -10.37 4.87
N PRO A 169 -4.93 -10.38 3.53
CA PRO A 169 -5.62 -9.39 2.72
C PRO A 169 -7.12 -9.33 3.11
N TYR A 170 -7.78 -8.19 2.96
CA TYR A 170 -9.22 -8.04 3.24
C TYR A 170 -9.70 -8.55 4.63
N SER A 171 -9.36 -7.83 5.70
CA SER A 171 -9.64 -8.17 7.12
C SER A 171 -11.07 -8.60 7.50
N LYS A 172 -12.09 -8.23 6.72
CA LYS A 172 -13.49 -8.64 6.97
C LYS A 172 -13.84 -10.01 6.41
N LYS A 173 -13.01 -10.55 5.52
CA LYS A 173 -13.23 -11.84 4.86
C LYS A 173 -12.79 -12.99 5.78
N ARG A 174 -13.41 -14.15 5.60
CA ARG A 174 -13.02 -15.40 6.24
C ARG A 174 -12.42 -16.33 5.19
N TYR A 175 -11.28 -16.93 5.49
CA TYR A 175 -10.51 -17.77 4.58
C TYR A 175 -10.60 -19.24 4.98
N SER A 176 -10.89 -20.12 4.02
CA SER A 176 -10.86 -21.57 4.25
C SER A 176 -9.42 -22.07 4.43
N LEU A 177 -9.25 -23.25 5.02
CA LEU A 177 -7.94 -23.89 5.13
C LEU A 177 -7.27 -24.07 3.75
N LEU A 178 -8.06 -24.37 2.71
CA LEU A 178 -7.52 -24.52 1.35
C LEU A 178 -7.02 -23.19 0.77
N GLU A 179 -7.74 -22.10 1.00
CA GLU A 179 -7.31 -20.76 0.59
C GLU A 179 -6.02 -20.35 1.31
N LEU A 180 -5.90 -20.67 2.61
CA LEU A 180 -4.67 -20.44 3.36
C LEU A 180 -3.50 -21.28 2.83
N CYS A 181 -3.74 -22.52 2.40
CA CYS A 181 -2.71 -23.32 1.73
C CYS A 181 -2.23 -22.64 0.43
N CYS A 182 -3.14 -22.07 -0.35
CA CYS A 182 -2.78 -21.32 -1.55
C CYS A 182 -1.95 -20.06 -1.23
N TYR A 183 -2.32 -19.31 -0.19
CA TYR A 183 -1.59 -18.11 0.25
C TYR A 183 -0.16 -18.44 0.68
N HIS A 184 0.03 -19.52 1.43
CA HIS A 184 1.34 -19.93 1.95
C HIS A 184 2.15 -20.80 1.00
N GLY A 185 1.55 -21.30 -0.09
CA GLY A 185 2.20 -22.26 -0.97
C GLY A 185 2.35 -23.66 -0.33
N ALA A 186 1.45 -24.02 0.59
CA ALA A 186 1.48 -25.24 1.38
C ALA A 186 0.93 -26.45 0.60
N VAL A 187 1.76 -27.00 -0.29
CA VAL A 187 1.34 -27.99 -1.28
C VAL A 187 0.86 -29.30 -0.68
N ASP A 188 1.45 -29.75 0.43
CA ASP A 188 1.12 -31.04 1.03
C ASP A 188 -0.20 -30.95 1.81
N CYS A 189 -0.37 -29.89 2.59
CA CYS A 189 -1.64 -29.58 3.25
C CYS A 189 -2.77 -29.39 2.22
N PHE A 190 -2.49 -28.68 1.11
CA PHE A 190 -3.42 -28.50 0.00
C PHE A 190 -3.86 -29.84 -0.61
N LYS A 191 -2.89 -30.72 -0.93
CA LYS A 191 -3.16 -32.05 -1.49
C LYS A 191 -4.02 -32.90 -0.55
N LEU A 192 -3.74 -32.89 0.76
CA LEU A 192 -4.55 -33.60 1.76
C LEU A 192 -5.99 -33.09 1.79
N LEU A 193 -6.18 -31.76 1.82
CA LEU A 193 -7.50 -31.14 1.81
C LEU A 193 -8.32 -31.48 0.56
N ARG A 194 -7.66 -31.58 -0.59
CA ARG A 194 -8.30 -31.97 -1.86
C ARG A 194 -8.64 -33.46 -1.89
N SER A 195 -7.74 -34.34 -1.47
CA SER A 195 -7.93 -35.79 -1.57
C SER A 195 -8.86 -36.35 -0.49
N LYS A 196 -8.68 -35.95 0.78
CA LYS A 196 -9.42 -36.51 1.92
C LYS A 196 -10.79 -35.87 2.11
N PHE A 197 -10.90 -34.55 1.87
CA PHE A 197 -12.10 -33.77 2.19
C PHE A 197 -12.85 -33.23 0.98
N ASN A 198 -12.31 -33.41 -0.23
CA ASN A 198 -12.83 -32.84 -1.49
C ASN A 198 -13.06 -31.32 -1.41
N SER A 199 -12.18 -30.61 -0.70
CA SER A 199 -12.30 -29.17 -0.44
C SER A 199 -12.38 -28.38 -1.74
N GLU A 200 -13.40 -27.53 -1.93
CA GLU A 200 -13.60 -26.81 -3.19
C GLU A 200 -12.50 -25.77 -3.46
N ILE A 201 -11.94 -25.78 -4.69
CA ILE A 201 -11.06 -24.72 -5.16
C ILE A 201 -11.93 -23.49 -5.47
N THR A 202 -11.69 -22.40 -4.74
CA THR A 202 -12.41 -21.12 -4.90
C THR A 202 -11.64 -20.17 -5.84
N GLY A 203 -12.28 -19.08 -6.27
CA GLY A 203 -11.55 -18.00 -6.97
C GLY A 203 -10.44 -17.38 -6.12
N THR A 204 -10.59 -17.40 -4.79
CA THR A 204 -9.56 -16.93 -3.86
C THR A 204 -8.40 -17.89 -3.74
N CYS A 205 -8.61 -19.20 -3.91
CA CYS A 205 -7.50 -20.16 -4.05
C CYS A 205 -6.59 -19.77 -5.23
N LEU A 206 -7.18 -19.48 -6.40
CA LEU A 206 -6.42 -19.03 -7.57
C LEU A 206 -5.71 -17.70 -7.32
N GLN A 207 -6.41 -16.70 -6.78
CA GLN A 207 -5.83 -15.39 -6.44
C GLN A 207 -4.61 -15.53 -5.50
N PHE A 208 -4.76 -16.29 -4.41
CA PHE A 208 -3.71 -16.48 -3.41
C PHE A 208 -2.56 -17.36 -3.89
N SER A 209 -2.78 -18.25 -4.87
CA SER A 209 -1.70 -19.07 -5.43
C SER A 209 -0.55 -18.24 -6.05
N PHE A 210 -0.84 -17.01 -6.50
CA PHE A 210 0.18 -16.06 -6.95
C PHE A 210 1.09 -15.55 -5.82
N LEU A 211 0.56 -15.37 -4.60
CA LEU A 211 1.35 -15.00 -3.42
C LEU A 211 2.16 -16.19 -2.88
N GLY A 212 1.54 -17.36 -2.81
CA GLY A 212 2.18 -18.58 -2.34
C GLY A 212 3.33 -19.06 -3.22
N ARG A 213 3.41 -18.59 -4.47
CA ARG A 213 4.50 -18.84 -5.42
C ARG A 213 4.81 -20.33 -5.62
N ASN A 214 3.79 -21.19 -5.44
CA ASN A 214 3.88 -22.63 -5.64
C ASN A 214 3.21 -23.02 -6.97
N LYS A 215 4.03 -23.46 -7.94
CA LYS A 215 3.55 -23.78 -9.30
C LYS A 215 2.53 -24.93 -9.33
N GLU A 216 2.66 -25.93 -8.44
CA GLU A 216 1.72 -27.05 -8.40
C GLU A 216 0.32 -26.60 -7.98
N ILE A 217 0.24 -25.77 -6.91
CA ILE A 217 -1.04 -25.22 -6.47
C ILE A 217 -1.66 -24.31 -7.53
N LEU A 218 -0.86 -23.42 -8.14
CA LEU A 218 -1.33 -22.53 -9.21
C LEU A 218 -1.92 -23.32 -10.38
N ASN A 219 -1.17 -24.31 -10.89
CA ASN A 219 -1.61 -25.14 -12.00
C ASN A 219 -2.86 -25.96 -11.66
N GLU A 220 -2.99 -26.46 -10.43
CA GLU A 220 -4.20 -27.14 -10.01
C GLU A 220 -5.39 -26.16 -9.94
N CYS A 221 -5.21 -24.95 -9.41
CA CYS A 221 -6.28 -23.94 -9.35
C CYS A 221 -6.78 -23.52 -10.75
N LEU A 222 -5.87 -23.38 -11.71
CA LEU A 222 -6.18 -23.01 -13.10
C LEU A 222 -7.05 -24.04 -13.83
N LYS A 223 -7.08 -25.30 -13.39
CA LYS A 223 -7.99 -26.32 -13.94
C LYS A 223 -9.47 -26.04 -13.63
N TYR A 224 -9.76 -25.30 -12.57
CA TYR A 224 -11.12 -25.08 -12.06
C TYR A 224 -11.58 -23.62 -12.12
N LYS A 225 -10.64 -22.67 -12.16
CA LYS A 225 -10.94 -21.23 -12.13
C LYS A 225 -10.17 -20.49 -13.22
N THR A 226 -10.82 -19.52 -13.84
CA THR A 226 -10.21 -18.62 -14.80
C THR A 226 -9.63 -17.39 -14.09
N PRO A 227 -8.40 -16.96 -14.41
CA PRO A 227 -7.81 -15.73 -13.91
C PRO A 227 -8.68 -14.49 -14.18
N ASN A 228 -8.59 -13.52 -13.27
CA ASN A 228 -9.29 -12.24 -13.35
C ASN A 228 -8.37 -11.08 -12.91
N THR A 229 -8.90 -9.86 -12.87
CA THR A 229 -8.15 -8.66 -12.48
C THR A 229 -7.54 -8.74 -11.09
N GLU A 230 -8.19 -9.43 -10.14
CA GLU A 230 -7.61 -9.66 -8.82
C GLU A 230 -6.42 -10.63 -8.87
N CYS A 231 -6.37 -11.58 -9.81
CA CYS A 231 -5.17 -12.40 -10.03
C CYS A 231 -3.99 -11.53 -10.49
N MET A 232 -4.23 -10.54 -11.35
CA MET A 232 -3.20 -9.58 -11.77
C MET A 232 -2.70 -8.75 -10.59
N LYS A 233 -3.61 -8.28 -9.71
CA LYS A 233 -3.24 -7.61 -8.47
C LYS A 233 -2.27 -8.47 -7.63
N TYR A 234 -2.61 -9.73 -7.37
CA TYR A 234 -1.74 -10.61 -6.57
C TYR A 234 -0.45 -11.02 -7.28
N ALA A 235 -0.44 -11.10 -8.61
CA ALA A 235 0.79 -11.27 -9.38
C ALA A 235 1.73 -10.06 -9.22
N ILE A 236 1.20 -8.83 -9.29
CA ILE A 236 1.95 -7.60 -9.02
C ILE A 236 2.48 -7.60 -7.57
N ILE A 237 1.64 -7.90 -6.58
CA ILE A 237 2.06 -7.96 -5.16
C ILE A 237 3.15 -9.02 -4.93
N SER A 238 3.14 -10.13 -5.68
CA SER A 238 4.13 -11.20 -5.50
C SER A 238 5.55 -10.82 -5.95
N HIS A 239 5.70 -9.68 -6.64
CA HIS A 239 6.96 -9.27 -7.28
C HIS A 239 7.55 -10.34 -8.22
N ASN A 240 6.70 -11.20 -8.78
CA ASN A 240 7.10 -12.23 -9.74
C ASN A 240 6.66 -11.80 -11.15
N ILE A 241 7.61 -11.28 -11.93
CA ILE A 241 7.33 -10.76 -13.27
C ILE A 241 6.84 -11.85 -14.24
N ASP A 242 7.21 -13.12 -14.02
CA ASP A 242 6.71 -14.23 -14.81
C ASP A 242 5.20 -14.41 -14.64
N PHE A 243 4.68 -14.18 -13.43
CA PHE A 243 3.24 -14.26 -13.18
C PHE A 243 2.47 -13.12 -13.83
N VAL A 244 3.03 -11.91 -13.79
CA VAL A 244 2.43 -10.73 -14.42
C VAL A 244 2.39 -10.91 -15.94
N THR A 245 3.51 -11.29 -16.55
CA THR A 245 3.60 -11.53 -17.99
C THR A 245 2.78 -12.73 -18.44
N PHE A 246 2.70 -13.81 -17.65
CA PHE A 246 1.80 -14.94 -17.90
C PHE A 246 0.33 -14.50 -17.98
N LEU A 247 -0.16 -13.77 -16.98
CA LEU A 247 -1.56 -13.30 -16.97
C LEU A 247 -1.87 -12.35 -18.13
N MET A 248 -0.92 -11.49 -18.46
CA MET A 248 -1.07 -10.54 -19.56
C MET A 248 -1.05 -11.23 -20.93
N ASN A 249 -0.12 -12.17 -21.15
CA ASN A 249 0.06 -12.80 -22.46
C ASN A 249 -0.98 -13.91 -22.72
N GLU A 250 -1.22 -14.78 -21.74
CA GLU A 250 -2.09 -15.95 -21.90
C GLU A 250 -3.57 -15.61 -21.68
N TYR A 251 -3.87 -14.72 -20.73
CA TYR A 251 -5.25 -14.37 -20.37
C TYR A 251 -5.69 -12.97 -20.81
N LYS A 252 -4.80 -12.20 -21.44
CA LYS A 252 -5.07 -10.81 -21.90
C LYS A 252 -5.56 -9.88 -20.78
N ILE A 253 -5.16 -10.17 -19.54
CA ILE A 253 -5.50 -9.33 -18.40
C ILE A 253 -4.53 -8.14 -18.38
N LYS A 254 -5.06 -6.93 -18.48
CA LYS A 254 -4.25 -5.71 -18.47
C LYS A 254 -3.57 -5.52 -17.11
N ILE A 255 -2.30 -5.11 -17.13
CA ILE A 255 -1.59 -4.65 -15.93
C ILE A 255 -2.26 -3.37 -15.43
N ASN A 256 -2.54 -3.31 -14.13
CA ASN A 256 -3.05 -2.11 -13.49
C ASN A 256 -1.86 -1.28 -12.98
N VAL A 257 -1.58 -0.17 -13.65
CA VAL A 257 -0.46 0.75 -13.33
C VAL A 257 -0.57 1.38 -11.95
N GLU A 258 -1.77 1.60 -11.43
CA GLU A 258 -1.97 2.11 -10.06
C GLU A 258 -1.53 1.06 -9.04
N TYR A 259 -1.88 -0.22 -9.26
CA TYR A 259 -1.39 -1.32 -8.42
C TYR A 259 0.13 -1.45 -8.48
N CYS A 260 0.76 -1.24 -9.64
CA CYS A 260 2.22 -1.22 -9.72
C CYS A 260 2.83 -0.17 -8.79
N GLY A 261 2.25 1.05 -8.74
CA GLY A 261 2.67 2.10 -7.81
C GLY A 261 2.39 1.74 -6.35
N ILE A 262 1.15 1.34 -6.02
CA ILE A 262 0.72 1.01 -4.65
C ILE A 262 1.60 -0.07 -4.00
N TYR A 263 2.05 -1.04 -4.79
CA TYR A 263 2.88 -2.15 -4.31
C TYR A 263 4.36 -1.97 -4.66
N ASN A 264 4.80 -0.78 -5.09
CA ASN A 264 6.20 -0.50 -5.43
C ASN A 264 6.81 -1.48 -6.47
N ASN A 265 5.98 -2.07 -7.33
CA ASN A 265 6.41 -2.99 -8.38
C ASN A 265 6.68 -2.23 -9.69
N LEU A 266 7.80 -1.51 -9.70
CA LEU A 266 8.27 -0.76 -10.87
C LEU A 266 8.52 -1.67 -12.08
N GLU A 267 8.97 -2.91 -11.87
CA GLU A 267 9.21 -3.85 -12.97
C GLU A 267 7.92 -4.15 -13.77
N SER A 268 6.79 -4.37 -13.07
CA SER A 268 5.48 -4.56 -13.72
C SER A 268 4.98 -3.30 -14.40
N PHE A 269 5.27 -2.12 -13.84
CA PHE A 269 4.99 -0.83 -14.48
C PHE A 269 5.78 -0.68 -15.78
N LEU A 270 7.07 -1.02 -15.78
CA LEU A 270 7.92 -0.95 -16.97
C LEU A 270 7.47 -1.96 -18.04
N VAL A 271 7.01 -3.15 -17.67
CA VAL A 271 6.40 -4.10 -18.62
C VAL A 271 5.14 -3.51 -19.26
N TYR A 272 4.26 -2.88 -18.48
CA TYR A 272 3.09 -2.19 -19.04
C TYR A 272 3.51 -1.10 -20.02
N PHE A 273 4.47 -0.26 -19.61
CA PHE A 273 4.93 0.85 -20.44
C PHE A 273 5.56 0.36 -21.75
N ASP A 274 6.42 -0.66 -21.71
CA ASP A 274 7.08 -1.22 -22.89
C ASP A 274 6.08 -1.76 -23.92
N GLN A 275 4.99 -2.37 -23.44
CA GLN A 275 3.97 -2.94 -24.34
C GLN A 275 2.98 -1.92 -24.91
N THR A 276 2.70 -0.86 -24.17
CA THR A 276 1.64 0.10 -24.54
C THR A 276 2.20 1.40 -25.11
N ILE A 277 3.41 1.77 -24.71
CA ILE A 277 4.03 3.07 -24.98
C ILE A 277 3.10 4.23 -24.57
N ASP A 278 2.24 3.97 -23.56
CA ASP A 278 1.23 4.91 -23.07
C ASP A 278 1.86 5.88 -22.05
N PHE A 279 2.58 6.87 -22.59
CA PHE A 279 3.30 7.86 -21.80
C PHE A 279 2.38 8.66 -20.87
N ASP A 280 1.23 9.10 -21.37
CA ASP A 280 0.26 9.92 -20.63
C ASP A 280 -0.28 9.17 -19.41
N LYS A 281 -0.75 7.94 -19.61
CA LYS A 281 -1.25 7.14 -18.49
C LYS A 281 -0.15 6.77 -17.51
N CYS A 282 1.03 6.37 -17.98
CA CYS A 282 2.15 6.04 -17.10
C CYS A 282 2.56 7.24 -16.25
N PHE A 283 2.69 8.43 -16.86
CA PHE A 283 3.09 9.64 -16.18
C PHE A 283 2.19 10.01 -15.00
N VAL A 284 0.88 9.80 -15.11
CA VAL A 284 -0.05 10.07 -14.00
C VAL A 284 0.27 9.25 -12.74
N TYR A 285 0.79 8.03 -12.87
CA TYR A 285 1.10 7.13 -11.74
C TYR A 285 2.59 7.06 -11.38
N THR A 286 3.50 7.50 -12.27
CA THR A 286 4.95 7.56 -12.00
C THR A 286 5.32 8.22 -10.66
N PRO A 287 4.67 9.32 -10.22
CA PRO A 287 4.99 9.96 -8.94
C PRO A 287 4.85 9.06 -7.71
N ILE A 288 4.07 7.98 -7.79
CA ILE A 288 3.87 7.05 -6.66
C ILE A 288 5.18 6.37 -6.26
N PHE A 289 6.07 6.08 -7.23
CA PHE A 289 7.37 5.46 -6.95
C PHE A 289 8.35 6.41 -6.23
N ASN A 290 8.05 7.70 -6.21
CA ASN A 290 8.91 8.76 -5.67
C ASN A 290 10.33 8.79 -6.23
N ILE A 291 10.47 8.58 -7.54
CA ILE A 291 11.75 8.60 -8.26
C ILE A 291 11.79 9.83 -9.19
N PRO A 292 12.42 10.95 -8.78
CA PRO A 292 12.55 12.16 -9.60
C PRO A 292 13.01 11.92 -11.04
N SER A 293 14.05 11.13 -11.22
CA SER A 293 14.61 10.85 -12.55
C SER A 293 13.67 10.04 -13.45
N LEU A 294 12.71 9.31 -12.89
CA LEU A 294 11.66 8.64 -13.66
C LEU A 294 10.62 9.67 -14.14
N ILE A 295 10.24 10.64 -13.30
CA ILE A 295 9.35 11.75 -13.71
C ILE A 295 10.00 12.55 -14.84
N GLU A 296 11.27 12.93 -14.67
CA GLU A 296 12.08 13.63 -15.68
C GLU A 296 12.13 12.87 -17.01
N TYR A 297 12.30 11.54 -16.95
CA TYR A 297 12.26 10.70 -18.15
C TYR A 297 10.94 10.88 -18.91
N PHE A 298 9.78 10.77 -18.25
CA PHE A 298 8.49 10.96 -18.93
C PHE A 298 8.28 12.39 -19.44
N LEU A 299 8.69 13.41 -18.68
CA LEU A 299 8.61 14.82 -19.10
C LEU A 299 9.47 15.11 -20.34
N SER A 300 10.68 14.54 -20.40
CA SER A 300 11.57 14.69 -21.56
C SER A 300 10.99 14.12 -22.87
N HIS A 301 9.97 13.26 -22.76
CA HIS A 301 9.23 12.70 -23.91
C HIS A 301 7.96 13.50 -24.26
N GLY A 302 7.79 14.70 -23.69
CA GLY A 302 6.75 15.65 -24.10
C GLY A 302 5.37 15.39 -23.50
N VAL A 303 5.27 14.61 -22.42
CA VAL A 303 4.00 14.39 -21.71
C VAL A 303 3.47 15.70 -21.16
N ASN A 304 2.15 15.89 -21.26
CA ASN A 304 1.48 16.99 -20.58
C ASN A 304 1.58 16.82 -19.06
N ILE A 305 2.27 17.74 -18.38
CA ILE A 305 2.44 17.68 -16.92
C ILE A 305 1.12 17.71 -16.14
N ASN A 306 0.06 18.23 -16.74
CA ASN A 306 -1.29 18.30 -16.16
C ASN A 306 -2.23 17.23 -16.71
N GLU A 307 -1.70 16.17 -17.31
CA GLU A 307 -2.48 15.04 -17.82
C GLU A 307 -3.36 14.43 -16.73
N LYS A 308 -4.55 13.96 -17.11
CA LYS A 308 -5.56 13.46 -16.18
C LYS A 308 -5.97 12.04 -16.52
N ASN A 309 -6.05 11.20 -15.50
CA ASN A 309 -6.68 9.88 -15.68
C ASN A 309 -8.21 10.00 -15.80
N GLU A 310 -8.87 8.85 -15.95
CA GLU A 310 -10.33 8.71 -16.01
C GLU A 310 -11.10 9.24 -14.79
N SER A 311 -10.43 9.55 -13.68
CA SER A 311 -11.04 10.18 -12.49
C SER A 311 -10.70 11.66 -12.37
N GLY A 312 -10.12 12.26 -13.41
CA GLY A 312 -9.67 13.65 -13.43
C GLY A 312 -8.41 13.92 -12.61
N LYS A 313 -7.73 12.89 -12.08
CA LYS A 313 -6.55 13.06 -11.22
C LYS A 313 -5.29 13.22 -12.06
N THR A 314 -4.46 14.18 -11.66
CA THR A 314 -3.12 14.41 -12.23
C THR A 314 -2.03 13.69 -11.46
N ALA A 315 -0.82 13.66 -12.02
CA ALA A 315 0.41 13.24 -11.34
C ALA A 315 0.57 13.88 -9.94
N LEU A 316 0.27 15.17 -9.81
CA LEU A 316 0.36 15.91 -8.55
C LEU A 316 -0.66 15.42 -7.50
N HIS A 317 -1.84 14.97 -7.91
CA HIS A 317 -2.83 14.38 -6.99
C HIS A 317 -2.31 13.08 -6.38
N TYR A 318 -1.66 12.23 -7.17
CA TYR A 318 -1.07 10.97 -6.69
C TYR A 318 0.14 11.23 -5.80
N ALA A 319 1.04 12.13 -6.19
CA ALA A 319 2.18 12.52 -5.36
C ALA A 319 1.73 13.05 -3.99
N ALA A 320 0.64 13.84 -3.96
CA ALA A 320 0.04 14.31 -2.72
C ALA A 320 -0.64 13.23 -1.91
N TYR A 321 -1.36 12.30 -2.55
CA TYR A 321 -2.02 11.20 -1.87
C TYR A 321 -1.03 10.26 -1.17
N TYR A 322 0.15 10.02 -1.76
CA TYR A 322 1.16 9.10 -1.21
C TYR A 322 2.30 9.78 -0.44
N ASN A 323 2.23 11.10 -0.25
CA ASN A 323 3.26 11.90 0.43
C ASN A 323 4.66 11.78 -0.22
N CYS A 324 4.69 11.75 -1.55
CA CYS A 324 5.90 11.63 -2.37
C CYS A 324 6.54 13.02 -2.57
N LYS A 325 7.21 13.53 -1.54
CA LYS A 325 7.73 14.90 -1.46
C LYS A 325 8.59 15.27 -2.68
N GLU A 326 9.57 14.45 -3.01
CA GLU A 326 10.51 14.68 -4.10
C GLU A 326 9.79 14.76 -5.45
N SER A 327 8.75 13.93 -5.63
CA SER A 327 7.91 13.99 -6.82
C SER A 327 7.09 15.27 -6.92
N VAL A 328 6.55 15.76 -5.80
CA VAL A 328 5.83 17.04 -5.74
C VAL A 328 6.75 18.19 -6.13
N GLU A 329 7.98 18.22 -5.60
CA GLU A 329 8.97 19.26 -5.92
C GLU A 329 9.31 19.27 -7.41
N VAL A 330 9.57 18.11 -8.01
CA VAL A 330 9.85 18.00 -9.46
C VAL A 330 8.66 18.42 -10.31
N LEU A 331 7.44 17.98 -9.96
CA LEU A 331 6.25 18.34 -10.71
C LEU A 331 6.00 19.85 -10.68
N ILE A 332 6.11 20.48 -9.51
CA ILE A 332 5.89 21.93 -9.38
C ILE A 332 7.01 22.71 -10.09
N SER A 333 8.27 22.29 -9.99
CA SER A 333 9.39 22.95 -10.68
C SER A 333 9.26 22.91 -12.20
N HIS A 334 8.58 21.91 -12.74
CA HIS A 334 8.25 21.78 -14.16
C HIS A 334 6.90 22.41 -14.56
N GLY A 335 6.24 23.13 -13.64
CA GLY A 335 5.04 23.90 -13.94
C GLY A 335 3.72 23.15 -13.79
N ALA A 336 3.67 22.08 -12.98
CA ALA A 336 2.40 21.43 -12.64
C ALA A 336 1.42 22.44 -12.03
N ASN A 337 0.19 22.46 -12.54
CA ASN A 337 -0.85 23.36 -12.05
C ASN A 337 -1.43 22.83 -10.73
N ILE A 338 -1.01 23.45 -9.62
CA ILE A 338 -1.47 23.13 -8.27
C ILE A 338 -2.98 23.34 -8.06
N LYS A 339 -3.66 24.06 -8.96
CA LYS A 339 -5.09 24.35 -8.91
C LYS A 339 -5.94 23.32 -9.66
N GLU A 340 -5.32 22.32 -10.29
CA GLU A 340 -6.07 21.26 -10.95
C GLU A 340 -7.02 20.57 -9.98
N LYS A 341 -8.18 20.20 -10.52
CA LYS A 341 -9.25 19.55 -9.79
C LYS A 341 -9.58 18.21 -10.45
N ASP A 342 -9.77 17.19 -9.61
CA ASP A 342 -10.32 15.90 -10.01
C ASP A 342 -11.83 15.98 -10.28
N GLU A 343 -12.45 14.87 -10.69
CA GLU A 343 -13.90 14.83 -10.96
C GLU A 343 -14.77 15.10 -9.71
N TYR A 344 -14.21 14.94 -8.51
CA TYR A 344 -14.83 15.31 -7.25
C TYR A 344 -14.46 16.73 -6.81
N VAL A 345 -13.92 17.54 -7.72
CA VAL A 345 -13.54 18.95 -7.50
C VAL A 345 -12.52 19.07 -6.35
N LYS A 346 -11.74 18.00 -6.08
CA LYS A 346 -10.67 18.00 -5.08
C LYS A 346 -9.38 18.46 -5.73
N THR A 347 -8.62 19.29 -5.01
CA THR A 347 -7.24 19.65 -5.36
C THR A 347 -6.25 18.68 -4.74
N ALA A 348 -4.98 18.75 -5.13
CA ALA A 348 -3.90 17.99 -4.50
C ALA A 348 -3.82 18.21 -2.98
N LEU A 349 -4.14 19.41 -2.47
CA LEU A 349 -4.16 19.69 -1.02
C LEU A 349 -5.26 18.90 -0.29
N HIS A 350 -6.42 18.68 -0.92
CA HIS A 350 -7.47 17.83 -0.35
C HIS A 350 -6.99 16.37 -0.24
N SER A 351 -6.27 15.87 -1.24
CA SER A 351 -5.66 14.53 -1.20
C SER A 351 -4.59 14.44 -0.11
N ALA A 352 -3.71 15.44 0.01
CA ALA A 352 -2.68 15.49 1.05
C ALA A 352 -3.31 15.49 2.46
N ALA A 353 -4.34 16.30 2.67
CA ALA A 353 -5.05 16.36 3.94
C ALA A 353 -5.78 15.04 4.27
N TYR A 354 -6.40 14.41 3.27
CA TYR A 354 -7.05 13.11 3.44
C TYR A 354 -6.05 12.00 3.85
N CYS A 355 -4.82 12.05 3.33
CA CYS A 355 -3.78 11.05 3.59
C CYS A 355 -2.74 11.45 4.64
N ASN A 356 -3.00 12.51 5.42
CA ASN A 356 -2.05 13.05 6.39
C ASN A 356 -0.64 13.31 5.81
N SER A 357 -0.56 13.66 4.53
CA SER A 357 0.67 13.91 3.78
C SER A 357 1.22 15.30 4.11
N LYS A 358 1.83 15.42 5.30
CA LYS A 358 2.28 16.67 5.89
C LYS A 358 3.24 17.44 4.98
N GLU A 359 4.30 16.78 4.52
CA GLU A 359 5.36 17.39 3.72
C GLU A 359 4.82 17.92 2.39
N THR A 360 3.95 17.14 1.73
CA THR A 360 3.29 17.62 0.51
C THR A 360 2.35 18.81 0.78
N ALA A 361 1.61 18.80 1.88
CA ALA A 361 0.75 19.93 2.24
C ALA A 361 1.57 21.22 2.44
N GLU A 362 2.69 21.15 3.16
CA GLU A 362 3.61 22.28 3.34
C GLU A 362 4.15 22.82 2.00
N ILE A 363 4.55 21.93 1.09
CA ILE A 363 5.04 22.33 -0.24
C ILE A 363 3.94 23.00 -1.05
N LEU A 364 2.74 22.43 -1.12
CA LEU A 364 1.63 23.01 -1.88
C LEU A 364 1.24 24.40 -1.35
N ILE A 365 1.23 24.57 -0.04
CA ILE A 365 0.92 25.85 0.63
C ILE A 365 1.99 26.90 0.35
N SER A 366 3.27 26.54 0.46
CA SER A 366 4.38 27.45 0.16
C SER A 366 4.40 27.92 -1.31
N HIS A 367 3.80 27.15 -2.22
CA HIS A 367 3.62 27.52 -3.63
C HIS A 367 2.27 28.24 -3.92
N GLY A 368 1.54 28.66 -2.88
CA GLY A 368 0.39 29.55 -3.01
C GLY A 368 -0.91 28.86 -3.41
N ILE A 369 -1.09 27.56 -3.12
CA ILE A 369 -2.40 26.92 -3.25
C ILE A 369 -3.42 27.60 -2.32
N ASN A 370 -4.68 27.72 -2.74
CA ASN A 370 -5.74 28.22 -1.87
C ASN A 370 -6.06 27.20 -0.76
N ILE A 371 -5.65 27.50 0.47
CA ILE A 371 -5.83 26.63 1.65
C ILE A 371 -7.32 26.41 1.98
N ASN A 372 -8.14 27.42 1.73
CA ASN A 372 -9.58 27.41 2.02
C ASN A 372 -10.43 27.05 0.79
N GLU A 373 -9.80 26.48 -0.25
CA GLU A 373 -10.53 25.98 -1.41
C GLU A 373 -11.56 24.93 -0.98
N LYS A 374 -12.80 25.10 -1.43
CA LYS A 374 -13.89 24.15 -1.16
C LYS A 374 -13.99 23.16 -2.31
N LYS A 375 -14.05 21.86 -2.00
CA LYS A 375 -14.42 20.82 -2.96
C LYS A 375 -15.94 20.72 -3.12
N ASN A 376 -16.33 20.29 -4.31
CA ASN A 376 -17.63 19.79 -4.77
C ASN A 376 -18.88 20.51 -4.22
N LYS A 377 -20.01 19.79 -4.16
CA LYS A 377 -21.30 20.26 -3.63
C LYS A 377 -21.41 20.20 -2.11
N SER A 378 -20.49 19.55 -1.41
CA SER A 378 -20.50 19.54 0.06
C SER A 378 -19.79 20.75 0.64
N GLY A 379 -18.98 21.49 -0.14
CA GLY A 379 -18.33 22.73 0.31
C GLY A 379 -17.24 22.48 1.36
N GLU A 380 -16.72 21.26 1.42
CA GLU A 380 -15.70 20.86 2.38
C GLU A 380 -14.31 21.38 1.96
N THR A 381 -13.52 21.84 2.92
CA THR A 381 -12.11 22.23 2.71
C THR A 381 -11.14 21.06 2.92
N ALA A 382 -9.86 21.29 2.69
CA ALA A 382 -8.80 20.36 3.08
C ALA A 382 -8.85 20.03 4.59
N LEU A 383 -9.13 21.02 5.45
CA LEU A 383 -9.24 20.81 6.90
C LEU A 383 -10.41 19.88 7.29
N HIS A 384 -11.54 19.94 6.57
CA HIS A 384 -12.61 18.96 6.74
C HIS A 384 -12.17 17.54 6.38
N SER A 385 -11.37 17.41 5.31
CA SER A 385 -10.84 16.11 4.88
C SER A 385 -9.83 15.56 5.90
N ALA A 386 -9.00 16.42 6.50
CA ALA A 386 -8.11 16.04 7.59
C ALA A 386 -8.89 15.57 8.83
N ALA A 387 -9.93 16.31 9.22
CA ALA A 387 -10.81 15.93 10.33
C ALA A 387 -11.58 14.63 10.07
N TYR A 388 -11.99 14.35 8.84
CA TYR A 388 -12.62 13.07 8.48
C TYR A 388 -11.67 11.88 8.67
N CYS A 389 -10.40 12.03 8.30
CA CYS A 389 -9.39 10.95 8.33
C CYS A 389 -8.54 10.90 9.61
N ASN A 390 -8.78 11.81 10.56
CA ASN A 390 -7.91 11.99 11.73
C ASN A 390 -6.44 12.33 11.37
N SER A 391 -6.26 13.08 10.28
CA SER A 391 -4.97 13.50 9.75
C SER A 391 -4.39 14.68 10.53
N LYS A 392 -3.89 14.41 11.74
CA LYS A 392 -3.45 15.45 12.69
C LYS A 392 -2.36 16.37 12.14
N ASP A 393 -1.37 15.82 11.42
CA ASP A 393 -0.18 16.58 11.02
C ASP A 393 -0.51 17.50 9.84
N ALA A 394 -1.31 17.00 8.90
CA ALA A 394 -1.86 17.85 7.85
C ALA A 394 -2.81 18.92 8.42
N ALA A 395 -3.61 18.60 9.44
CA ALA A 395 -4.46 19.60 10.10
C ALA A 395 -3.62 20.70 10.78
N GLU A 396 -2.57 20.34 11.51
CA GLU A 396 -1.62 21.27 12.14
C GLU A 396 -0.98 22.20 11.10
N VAL A 397 -0.50 21.64 9.97
CA VAL A 397 0.06 22.41 8.86
C VAL A 397 -0.98 23.38 8.27
N LEU A 398 -2.19 22.90 8.00
CA LEU A 398 -3.26 23.73 7.46
C LEU A 398 -3.59 24.92 8.38
N ILE A 399 -3.76 24.66 9.68
CA ILE A 399 -4.13 25.69 10.67
C ILE A 399 -2.99 26.70 10.87
N SER A 400 -1.76 26.22 11.04
CA SER A 400 -0.58 27.09 11.21
C SER A 400 -0.34 28.01 10.02
N HIS A 401 -0.81 27.63 8.83
CA HIS A 401 -0.72 28.45 7.61
C HIS A 401 -2.01 29.22 7.29
N GLY A 402 -2.97 29.30 8.22
CA GLY A 402 -4.14 30.19 8.10
C GLY A 402 -5.38 29.55 7.47
N ALA A 403 -5.54 28.23 7.53
CA ALA A 403 -6.83 27.60 7.25
C ALA A 403 -7.91 28.17 8.18
N ASN A 404 -9.08 28.50 7.63
CA ASN A 404 -10.22 28.94 8.42
C ASN A 404 -10.79 27.76 9.21
N ILE A 405 -10.46 27.72 10.50
CA ILE A 405 -10.87 26.66 11.42
C ILE A 405 -12.40 26.57 11.61
N ASN A 406 -13.11 27.70 11.44
CA ASN A 406 -14.56 27.79 11.55
C ASN A 406 -15.26 27.77 10.17
N GLU A 407 -14.55 27.41 9.09
CA GLU A 407 -15.17 27.34 7.77
C GLU A 407 -16.31 26.30 7.77
N LYS A 408 -17.47 26.72 7.26
CA LYS A 408 -18.64 25.85 7.14
C LYS A 408 -18.74 25.30 5.73
N ASN A 409 -19.01 24.01 5.67
CA ASN A 409 -19.42 23.34 4.45
C ASN A 409 -20.88 23.71 4.08
N GLU A 410 -21.40 23.23 2.96
CA GLU A 410 -22.74 23.58 2.46
C GLU A 410 -23.90 23.14 3.37
N ILE A 411 -23.64 22.25 4.34
CA ILE A 411 -24.62 21.82 5.35
C ILE A 411 -24.34 22.40 6.74
N GLY A 412 -23.54 23.48 6.82
CA GLY A 412 -23.26 24.20 8.05
C GLY A 412 -22.30 23.49 9.02
N LYS A 413 -21.66 22.39 8.61
CA LYS A 413 -20.70 21.66 9.45
C LYS A 413 -19.30 22.23 9.26
N THR A 414 -18.57 22.33 10.36
CA THR A 414 -17.14 22.70 10.43
C THR A 414 -16.26 21.45 10.62
N ALA A 415 -14.94 21.62 10.59
CA ALA A 415 -14.00 20.52 10.79
C ALA A 415 -14.19 19.77 12.15
N ILE A 416 -14.51 20.47 13.25
CA ILE A 416 -14.76 19.79 14.55
C ILE A 416 -15.99 18.90 14.52
N HIS A 417 -17.02 19.25 13.74
CA HIS A 417 -18.19 18.40 13.57
C HIS A 417 -17.84 17.08 12.88
N TYR A 418 -16.93 17.12 11.91
CA TYR A 418 -16.40 15.90 11.27
C TYR A 418 -15.56 15.11 12.28
N ALA A 419 -14.64 15.77 12.97
CA ALA A 419 -13.77 15.10 13.93
C ALA A 419 -14.58 14.38 15.03
N ALA A 420 -15.61 15.02 15.56
CA ALA A 420 -16.51 14.42 16.54
C ALA A 420 -17.32 13.25 15.96
N TYR A 421 -17.88 13.39 14.75
CA TYR A 421 -18.69 12.34 14.13
C TYR A 421 -17.89 11.09 13.76
N TYR A 422 -16.64 11.27 13.32
CA TYR A 422 -15.76 10.18 12.86
C TYR A 422 -14.80 9.68 13.95
N ASN A 423 -14.91 10.19 15.18
CA ASN A 423 -14.02 9.85 16.31
C ASN A 423 -12.54 10.12 16.01
N SER A 424 -12.27 11.23 15.31
CA SER A 424 -10.94 11.72 14.96
C SER A 424 -10.36 12.53 16.11
N LYS A 425 -9.97 11.83 17.17
CA LYS A 425 -9.60 12.42 18.45
C LYS A 425 -8.42 13.39 18.33
N GLU A 426 -7.35 13.01 17.65
CA GLU A 426 -6.12 13.78 17.54
C GLU A 426 -6.35 15.06 16.74
N THR A 427 -7.09 14.97 15.64
CA THR A 427 -7.46 16.19 14.91
C THR A 427 -8.41 17.08 15.72
N ALA A 428 -9.34 16.51 16.51
CA ALA A 428 -10.18 17.31 17.40
C ALA A 428 -9.35 18.05 18.46
N GLU A 429 -8.34 17.40 19.06
CA GLU A 429 -7.41 18.01 20.02
C GLU A 429 -6.65 19.18 19.39
N ILE A 430 -6.13 19.02 18.17
CA ILE A 430 -5.47 20.10 17.42
C ILE A 430 -6.43 21.26 17.12
N LEU A 431 -7.68 20.96 16.73
CA LEU A 431 -8.68 22.00 16.47
C LEU A 431 -9.03 22.79 17.74
N ILE A 432 -9.18 22.10 18.87
CA ILE A 432 -9.50 22.72 20.17
C ILE A 432 -8.33 23.57 20.67
N SER A 433 -7.09 23.08 20.54
CA SER A 433 -5.90 23.83 20.99
C SER A 433 -5.71 25.14 20.22
N HIS A 434 -6.18 25.19 18.97
CA HIS A 434 -6.15 26.39 18.12
C HIS A 434 -7.44 27.25 18.22
N GLY A 435 -8.28 27.01 19.23
CA GLY A 435 -9.40 27.89 19.57
C GLY A 435 -10.62 27.77 18.66
N ILE A 436 -10.88 26.60 18.07
CA ILE A 436 -12.12 26.37 17.31
C ILE A 436 -13.36 26.68 18.17
N ASN A 437 -14.38 27.27 17.55
CA ASN A 437 -15.63 27.54 18.25
C ASN A 437 -16.45 26.23 18.39
N ILE A 438 -16.38 25.61 19.56
CA ILE A 438 -17.06 24.34 19.87
C ILE A 438 -18.59 24.48 20.03
N ASN A 439 -19.11 25.71 20.15
CA ASN A 439 -20.51 25.99 20.39
C ASN A 439 -21.27 26.46 19.12
N GLU A 440 -20.67 26.33 17.94
CA GLU A 440 -21.37 26.67 16.70
C GLU A 440 -22.52 25.69 16.45
N LYS A 441 -23.73 26.12 16.84
CA LYS A 441 -24.97 25.40 16.55
C LYS A 441 -25.22 25.34 15.04
N LYS A 442 -25.78 24.21 14.61
CA LYS A 442 -26.25 23.97 13.24
C LYS A 442 -27.17 25.06 12.72
#